data_AF-A0A1F6BF86-F1
#
_entry.id   AF-A0A1F6BF86-F1
#
_cell.length_a   1.000
_cell.length_b   1.000
_cell.length_c   1.000
_cell.angle_alpha   90.00
_cell.angle_beta   90.00
_cell.angle_gamma   90.00
#
_symmetry.space_group_name_H-M   'P 1'
#
loop_
_entity.id
_entity.type
_entity.pdbx_description
1 polymer ?
#
loop_
_entity_poly.entity_id
_entity_poly.type
_entity_poly.pdbx_seq_one_letter_code
_entity_poly.pdbx_strand_id
1 'polypeptide(L)'
;MNKNTLIAVIVGVVVIAGVTGYVLTHRQRSNGSSQISVSTNVCSDFPKEWVEQTTGKTIIKTEAMNSGPTHVCQYYVDENNFITLRLNNLSVEDQKKGQAALGRTITTNNAIAMDHFIAVQPDGRINGVYLVINPNQFLAVDRTSTKALSEEEIIRFAQNVAGKMQGGTRSVASTPTPTQKATTEVSKPQETDIINSFFGVIGEHRPSDAVSMLAPDQIASDADKQAWAVQFNAFSTLKVMSVEPALQDTWTDTQHEYKVTLDATMKPEAASAPIPYYGWDNGTNIRWIMLVKVGDLWKISGIATGP
;
A
#
# COMPACT_ATOMS: atom_id res chain seq x y z
N MET A 1 16.98 59.51 -71.44
CA MET A 1 17.35 60.07 -70.12
C MET A 1 16.81 59.09 -69.07
N ASN A 2 17.55 58.43 -68.19
CA ASN A 2 18.89 58.66 -67.66
C ASN A 2 19.51 57.33 -67.19
N LYS A 3 20.79 57.18 -67.53
CA LYS A 3 21.92 56.60 -66.78
C LYS A 3 21.89 55.12 -66.35
N ASN A 4 22.60 54.33 -67.16
CA ASN A 4 23.53 53.28 -66.76
C ASN A 4 24.39 53.68 -65.54
N THR A 5 24.63 52.74 -64.63
CA THR A 5 25.94 52.53 -63.99
C THR A 5 26.14 51.03 -63.67
N LEU A 6 27.10 50.45 -64.40
CA LEU A 6 27.87 49.22 -64.18
C LEU A 6 28.81 49.47 -62.96
N ILE A 7 29.19 48.59 -62.02
CA ILE A 7 30.12 47.44 -62.08
C ILE A 7 30.31 46.99 -60.62
N ALA A 8 30.34 45.68 -60.35
CA ALA A 8 31.40 45.02 -59.56
C ALA A 8 31.06 43.54 -59.39
N VAL A 9 31.50 42.77 -60.37
CA VAL A 9 31.77 41.34 -60.21
C VAL A 9 33.04 41.23 -59.36
N ILE A 10 32.96 40.57 -58.20
CA ILE A 10 34.08 39.79 -57.71
C ILE A 10 33.61 38.36 -57.54
N VAL A 11 34.29 37.54 -58.33
CA VAL A 11 34.27 36.10 -58.40
C VAL A 11 34.76 35.52 -57.08
N GLY A 12 33.95 34.66 -56.48
CA GLY A 12 34.32 33.77 -55.37
C GLY A 12 33.75 32.39 -55.63
N VAL A 13 34.34 31.71 -56.61
CA VAL A 13 34.19 30.27 -56.86
C VAL A 13 34.69 29.51 -55.63
N VAL A 14 33.87 28.63 -55.06
CA VAL A 14 34.13 27.18 -54.96
C VAL A 14 32.78 26.47 -54.84
N VAL A 15 32.41 25.77 -55.91
CA VAL A 15 31.46 24.66 -55.91
C VAL A 15 32.27 23.41 -55.60
N ILE A 16 31.88 22.65 -54.57
CA ILE A 16 32.14 21.20 -54.56
C ILE A 16 30.84 20.49 -54.21
N ALA A 17 30.34 19.79 -55.22
CA ALA A 17 29.29 18.80 -55.16
C ALA A 17 29.67 17.67 -54.20
N GLY A 18 28.68 17.16 -53.49
CA GLY A 18 28.83 15.99 -52.65
C GLY A 18 27.50 15.61 -52.01
N VAL A 19 26.57 15.11 -52.83
CA VAL A 19 25.39 14.39 -52.35
C VAL A 19 25.91 13.17 -51.60
N THR A 20 26.11 13.35 -50.30
CA THR A 20 26.52 12.30 -49.37
C THR A 20 25.25 11.93 -48.63
N GLY A 21 24.75 10.72 -48.92
CA GLY A 21 23.60 10.16 -48.22
C GLY A 21 23.84 10.22 -46.72
N TYR A 22 23.01 11.00 -46.03
CA TYR A 22 22.91 10.94 -44.58
C TYR A 22 22.35 9.56 -44.23
N VAL A 23 23.25 8.61 -43.96
CA VAL A 23 22.95 7.48 -43.09
C VAL A 23 22.66 8.11 -41.72
N LEU A 24 21.37 8.30 -41.43
CA LEU A 24 20.87 8.51 -40.09
C LEU A 24 21.28 7.27 -39.27
N THR A 25 22.46 7.32 -38.67
CA THR A 25 22.83 6.44 -37.59
C THR A 25 21.85 6.73 -36.46
N HIS A 26 20.80 5.91 -36.39
CA HIS A 26 20.04 5.71 -35.16
C HIS A 26 21.04 5.24 -34.10
N ARG A 27 21.59 6.20 -33.37
CA ARG A 27 22.26 5.97 -32.10
C ARG A 27 21.18 5.41 -31.19
N GLN A 28 21.05 4.09 -31.16
CA GLN A 28 20.31 3.38 -30.13
C GLN A 28 20.91 3.82 -28.80
N ARG A 29 20.26 4.82 -28.19
CA ARG A 29 20.36 5.04 -26.75
C ARG A 29 19.83 3.75 -26.15
N SER A 30 20.73 2.94 -25.62
CA SER A 30 20.36 1.90 -24.67
C SER A 30 19.70 2.62 -23.50
N ASN A 31 18.37 2.77 -23.54
CA ASN A 31 17.57 2.98 -22.35
C ASN A 31 17.73 1.68 -21.55
N GLY A 32 18.79 1.61 -20.76
CA GLY A 32 18.80 0.75 -19.60
C GLY A 32 17.68 1.30 -18.73
N SER A 33 16.50 0.69 -18.80
CA SER A 33 15.47 0.92 -17.79
C SER A 33 16.08 0.42 -16.49
N SER A 34 16.65 1.32 -15.70
CA SER A 34 16.93 1.05 -14.29
C SER A 34 15.61 0.60 -13.70
N GLN A 35 15.46 -0.70 -13.51
CA GLN A 35 14.21 -1.26 -13.01
C GLN A 35 14.08 -0.80 -11.57
N ILE A 36 13.16 0.13 -11.33
CA ILE A 36 12.81 0.57 -9.99
C ILE A 36 12.30 -0.65 -9.25
N SER A 37 12.97 -1.04 -8.17
CA SER A 37 12.55 -2.15 -7.33
C SER A 37 12.87 -1.87 -5.88
N VAL A 38 11.91 -2.18 -5.01
CA VAL A 38 12.06 -2.21 -3.56
C VAL A 38 11.80 -3.65 -3.13
N SER A 39 12.65 -4.20 -2.29
CA SER A 39 12.48 -5.54 -1.72
C SER A 39 11.37 -5.54 -0.65
N THR A 40 10.94 -6.74 -0.27
CA THR A 40 10.00 -6.91 0.85
C THR A 40 10.63 -6.56 2.20
N ASN A 41 11.95 -6.37 2.29
CA ASN A 41 12.62 -5.89 3.48
C ASN A 41 12.87 -4.38 3.39
N VAL A 42 11.81 -3.60 3.60
CA VAL A 42 11.85 -2.14 3.49
C VAL A 42 12.91 -1.52 4.42
N CYS A 43 13.09 -2.05 5.64
CA CYS A 43 14.12 -1.54 6.55
C CYS A 43 15.55 -1.77 6.04
N SER A 44 15.78 -2.84 5.27
CA SER A 44 17.08 -3.10 4.64
C SER A 44 17.33 -2.18 3.44
N ASP A 45 16.30 -1.91 2.65
CA ASP A 45 16.43 -1.00 1.51
C ASP A 45 16.61 0.45 1.95
N PHE A 46 16.01 0.82 3.08
CA PHE A 46 16.10 2.16 3.67
C PHE A 46 16.66 2.08 5.11
N PRO A 47 17.97 1.83 5.30
CA PRO A 47 18.54 1.70 6.63
C PRO A 47 18.32 2.94 7.50
N LYS A 48 18.26 2.72 8.81
CA LYS A 48 18.10 3.78 9.82
C LYS A 48 19.03 4.96 9.56
N GLU A 49 20.31 4.72 9.33
CA GLU A 49 21.34 5.76 9.17
C GLU A 49 21.05 6.64 7.95
N TRP A 50 20.51 6.03 6.89
CA TRP A 50 20.12 6.77 5.69
C TRP A 50 18.88 7.64 5.95
N VAL A 51 17.90 7.13 6.70
CA VAL A 51 16.73 7.92 7.11
C VAL A 51 17.14 9.09 8.01
N GLU A 52 18.04 8.87 8.98
CA GLU A 52 18.60 9.94 9.83
C GLU A 52 19.28 11.02 8.99
N GLN A 53 20.15 10.62 8.06
CA GLN A 53 20.88 11.55 7.20
C GLN A 53 19.95 12.39 6.31
N THR A 54 18.88 11.78 5.77
CA THR A 54 17.99 12.45 4.81
C THR A 54 16.91 13.29 5.46
N THR A 55 16.53 12.97 6.69
CA THR A 55 15.48 13.69 7.44
C THR A 55 16.05 14.67 8.45
N GLY A 56 17.31 14.50 8.87
CA GLY A 56 17.91 15.25 9.97
C GLY A 56 17.33 14.89 11.34
N LYS A 57 16.49 13.86 11.44
CA LYS A 57 15.94 13.37 12.72
C LYS A 57 16.84 12.29 13.30
N THR A 58 16.92 12.22 14.62
CA THR A 58 17.50 11.06 15.32
C THR A 58 16.46 9.96 15.37
N ILE A 59 16.81 8.74 14.95
CA ILE A 59 15.92 7.58 15.00
C ILE A 59 16.31 6.72 16.21
N ILE A 60 15.44 6.65 17.21
CA ILE A 60 15.73 5.90 18.44
C ILE A 60 15.49 4.40 18.28
N LYS A 61 14.62 4.00 17.34
CA LYS A 61 14.19 2.62 17.14
C LYS A 61 13.66 2.42 15.71
N THR A 62 13.87 1.22 15.18
CA THR A 62 13.30 0.79 13.89
C THR A 62 12.52 -0.49 14.09
N GLU A 63 11.32 -0.58 13.52
CA GLU A 63 10.49 -1.78 13.56
C GLU A 63 10.03 -2.16 12.15
N ALA A 64 10.17 -3.46 11.84
CA ALA A 64 9.62 -4.04 10.63
C ALA A 64 8.29 -4.71 10.96
N MET A 65 7.25 -4.42 10.18
CA MET A 65 5.97 -5.11 10.24
C MET A 65 5.61 -5.60 8.85
N ASN A 66 5.49 -6.90 8.67
CA ASN A 66 5.16 -7.51 7.38
C ASN A 66 3.83 -8.24 7.51
N SER A 67 2.86 -7.89 6.68
CA SER A 67 1.56 -8.55 6.62
C SER A 67 1.07 -8.63 5.17
N GLY A 68 0.93 -9.86 4.66
CA GLY A 68 0.42 -10.13 3.30
C GLY A 68 1.13 -9.31 2.21
N PRO A 69 0.41 -8.46 1.44
CA PRO A 69 0.98 -7.65 0.35
C PRO A 69 1.75 -6.42 0.84
N THR A 70 1.83 -6.22 2.16
CA THR A 70 2.29 -4.98 2.77
C THR A 70 3.54 -5.23 3.61
N HIS A 71 4.58 -4.47 3.31
CA HIS A 71 5.85 -4.51 4.04
C HIS A 71 6.13 -3.12 4.61
N VAL A 72 6.23 -3.02 5.92
CA VAL A 72 6.35 -1.76 6.65
C VAL A 72 7.70 -1.69 7.33
N CYS A 73 8.31 -0.51 7.26
CA CYS A 73 9.34 -0.11 8.20
C CYS A 73 8.95 1.20 8.89
N GLN A 74 9.00 1.18 10.22
CA GLN A 74 8.75 2.35 11.07
C GLN A 74 10.06 2.83 11.69
N TYR A 75 10.30 4.14 11.64
CA TYR A 75 11.49 4.80 12.19
C TYR A 75 11.05 5.79 13.26
N TYR A 76 11.20 5.40 14.53
CA TYR A 76 10.75 6.19 15.68
C TYR A 76 11.70 7.35 15.95
N VAL A 77 11.18 8.57 15.92
CA VAL A 77 11.91 9.79 16.31
C VAL A 77 11.81 10.05 17.82
N ASP A 78 10.75 9.53 18.44
CA ASP A 78 10.54 9.43 19.89
C ASP A 78 9.57 8.26 20.18
N GLU A 79 9.10 8.13 21.43
CA GLU A 79 8.21 7.03 21.84
C GLU A 79 6.86 6.99 21.11
N ASN A 80 6.38 8.12 20.59
CA ASN A 80 5.04 8.25 20.03
C ASN A 80 5.01 8.70 18.55
N ASN A 81 6.14 9.18 18.04
CA ASN A 81 6.24 9.75 16.69
C ASN A 81 7.23 8.95 15.86
N PHE A 82 6.82 8.57 14.65
CA PHE A 82 7.63 7.75 13.77
C PHE A 82 7.40 8.09 12.29
N ILE A 83 8.37 7.79 11.45
CA ILE A 83 8.26 7.87 9.99
C ILE A 83 7.91 6.48 9.49
N THR A 84 6.96 6.35 8.56
CA THR A 84 6.57 5.04 8.03
C THR A 84 6.86 4.98 6.53
N LEU A 85 7.61 3.95 6.14
CA LEU A 85 7.69 3.51 4.76
C LEU A 85 6.93 2.20 4.62
N ARG A 86 5.97 2.15 3.69
CA ARG A 86 5.10 1.00 3.48
C ARG A 86 5.11 0.61 2.01
N LEU A 87 5.75 -0.49 1.68
CA LEU A 87 5.65 -1.09 0.36
C LEU A 87 4.32 -1.84 0.30
N ASN A 88 3.47 -1.47 -0.65
CA ASN A 88 2.19 -2.13 -0.89
C ASN A 88 2.23 -2.76 -2.28
N ASN A 89 1.91 -4.05 -2.34
CA ASN A 89 1.63 -4.76 -3.59
C ASN A 89 0.12 -4.66 -3.89
N LEU A 90 -0.38 -3.43 -4.06
CA LEU A 90 -1.79 -3.09 -4.25
C LEU A 90 -1.97 -2.17 -5.47
N SER A 91 -3.18 -2.15 -6.03
CA SER A 91 -3.57 -1.26 -7.13
C SER A 91 -3.41 0.21 -6.74
N VAL A 92 -2.59 0.94 -7.51
CA VAL A 92 -2.37 2.38 -7.38
C VAL A 92 -3.67 3.15 -7.59
N GLU A 93 -4.48 2.73 -8.55
CA GLU A 93 -5.72 3.41 -8.89
C GLU A 93 -6.79 3.21 -7.82
N ASP A 94 -6.89 2.02 -7.25
CA ASP A 94 -7.85 1.79 -6.16
C ASP A 94 -7.39 2.44 -4.87
N GLN A 95 -6.08 2.50 -4.62
CA GLN A 95 -5.56 3.31 -3.53
C GLN A 95 -5.94 4.79 -3.70
N LYS A 96 -5.81 5.37 -4.91
CA LYS A 96 -6.26 6.75 -5.18
C LYS A 96 -7.76 6.92 -4.95
N LYS A 97 -8.59 6.00 -5.45
CA LYS A 97 -10.05 6.05 -5.25
C LYS A 97 -10.44 5.95 -3.79
N GLY A 98 -9.82 5.05 -3.02
CA GLY A 98 -10.07 4.89 -1.58
C GLY A 98 -9.73 6.17 -0.81
N GLN A 99 -8.60 6.80 -1.13
CA GLN A 99 -8.23 8.10 -0.53
C GLN A 99 -9.26 9.18 -0.87
N ALA A 100 -9.69 9.27 -2.13
CA ALA A 100 -10.72 10.22 -2.56
C ALA A 100 -12.08 9.97 -1.89
N ALA A 101 -12.48 8.71 -1.72
CA ALA A 101 -13.72 8.34 -1.04
C ALA A 101 -13.73 8.74 0.45
N LEU A 102 -12.56 8.86 1.07
CA LEU A 102 -12.38 9.40 2.43
C LEU A 102 -12.37 10.95 2.47
N GLY A 103 -12.76 11.61 1.37
CA GLY A 103 -12.81 13.07 1.27
C GLY A 103 -11.45 13.74 1.09
N ARG A 104 -10.39 12.97 0.77
CA ARG A 104 -9.04 13.51 0.58
C ARG A 104 -8.87 13.99 -0.87
N THR A 105 -8.12 15.07 -1.04
CA THR A 105 -7.74 15.56 -2.36
C THR A 105 -6.52 14.79 -2.86
N ILE A 106 -6.55 14.36 -4.12
CA ILE A 106 -5.41 13.72 -4.79
C ILE A 106 -4.68 14.78 -5.62
N THR A 107 -3.39 14.96 -5.35
CA THR A 107 -2.53 15.92 -6.04
C THR A 107 -1.17 15.32 -6.39
N THR A 108 -0.30 16.11 -7.03
CA THR A 108 1.06 15.74 -7.42
C THR A 108 2.03 16.87 -7.06
N ASN A 109 3.34 16.59 -7.07
CA ASN A 109 4.38 17.57 -6.86
C ASN A 109 5.55 17.32 -7.83
N ASN A 110 5.78 18.26 -8.75
CA ASN A 110 6.80 18.14 -9.81
C ASN A 110 8.24 17.97 -9.31
N ALA A 111 8.51 18.21 -8.01
CA ALA A 111 9.82 18.01 -7.45
C ALA A 111 10.13 16.52 -7.12
N ILE A 112 9.13 15.64 -7.11
CA ILE A 112 9.33 14.18 -6.98
C ILE A 112 9.49 13.59 -8.38
N ALA A 113 10.71 13.15 -8.70
CA ALA A 113 11.11 12.75 -10.06
C ALA A 113 10.72 11.30 -10.43
N MET A 114 9.52 10.86 -10.04
CA MET A 114 8.93 9.59 -10.45
C MET A 114 7.41 9.69 -10.46
N ASP A 115 6.73 8.71 -11.04
CA ASP A 115 5.27 8.63 -10.95
C ASP A 115 4.86 8.55 -9.48
N HIS A 116 3.93 9.41 -9.07
CA HIS A 116 3.49 9.49 -7.68
C HIS A 116 2.14 10.21 -7.58
N PHE A 117 1.52 10.09 -6.41
CA PHE A 117 0.42 10.96 -6.00
C PHE A 117 0.50 11.27 -4.51
N ILE A 118 -0.17 12.34 -4.09
CA ILE A 118 -0.20 12.82 -2.71
C ILE A 118 -1.66 12.87 -2.30
N ALA A 119 -2.01 12.23 -1.19
CA ALA A 119 -3.33 12.35 -0.59
C ALA A 119 -3.31 13.42 0.50
N VAL A 120 -4.16 14.43 0.37
CA VAL A 120 -4.25 15.59 1.27
C VAL A 120 -5.61 15.58 1.97
N GLN A 121 -5.59 15.68 3.30
CA GLN A 121 -6.79 15.74 4.14
C GLN A 121 -7.59 17.03 3.90
N PRO A 122 -8.89 17.08 4.27
CA PRO A 122 -9.70 18.29 4.14
C PRO A 122 -9.14 19.53 4.82
N ASP A 123 -8.33 19.35 5.87
CA ASP A 123 -7.66 20.44 6.60
C ASP A 123 -6.32 20.90 5.98
N GLY A 124 -5.98 20.36 4.80
CA GLY A 124 -4.77 20.70 4.06
C GLY A 124 -3.53 19.90 4.45
N ARG A 125 -3.60 19.02 5.46
CA ARG A 125 -2.45 18.19 5.87
C ARG A 125 -2.24 17.00 4.93
N ILE A 126 -1.01 16.69 4.58
CA ILE A 126 -0.68 15.46 3.84
C ILE A 126 -0.99 14.22 4.69
N ASN A 127 -1.76 13.28 4.13
CA ASN A 127 -1.95 11.95 4.70
C ASN A 127 -0.78 11.02 4.35
N GLY A 128 -0.33 11.07 3.10
CA GLY A 128 0.81 10.28 2.63
C GLY A 128 1.21 10.63 1.20
N VAL A 129 2.44 10.26 0.85
CA VAL A 129 3.00 10.39 -0.50
C VAL A 129 3.23 8.98 -1.06
N TYR A 130 2.66 8.69 -2.22
CA TYR A 130 2.64 7.35 -2.79
C TYR A 130 3.53 7.32 -4.04
N LEU A 131 4.68 6.67 -3.93
CA LEU A 131 5.68 6.54 -4.97
C LEU A 131 5.38 5.30 -5.82
N VAL A 132 4.93 5.50 -7.05
CA VAL A 132 4.44 4.44 -7.94
C VAL A 132 5.62 3.69 -8.55
N ILE A 133 5.71 2.39 -8.25
CA ILE A 133 6.71 1.50 -8.85
C ILE A 133 6.15 0.90 -10.13
N ASN A 134 4.91 0.42 -10.06
CA ASN A 134 4.11 -0.05 -11.20
C ASN A 134 2.61 0.03 -10.84
N PRO A 135 1.66 -0.28 -11.76
CA PRO A 135 0.23 -0.11 -11.49
C PRO A 135 -0.30 -0.85 -10.25
N ASN A 136 0.36 -1.93 -9.83
CA ASN A 136 -0.04 -2.77 -8.69
C ASN A 136 1.01 -2.76 -7.57
N GLN A 137 1.89 -1.76 -7.54
CA GLN A 137 2.91 -1.65 -6.52
C GLN A 137 3.33 -0.21 -6.29
N PHE A 138 3.34 0.22 -5.04
CA PHE A 138 3.82 1.54 -4.65
C PHE A 138 4.47 1.51 -3.28
N LEU A 139 5.41 2.41 -3.05
CA LEU A 139 5.97 2.68 -1.74
C LEU A 139 5.30 3.94 -1.18
N ALA A 140 4.56 3.81 -0.10
CA ALA A 140 3.96 4.93 0.60
C ALA A 140 4.90 5.47 1.68
N VAL A 141 5.06 6.78 1.69
CA VAL A 141 5.59 7.56 2.82
C VAL A 141 4.37 8.03 3.61
N ASP A 142 3.99 7.25 4.62
CA ASP A 142 2.81 7.53 5.43
C ASP A 142 3.14 8.54 6.53
N ARG A 143 2.20 9.46 6.77
CA ARG A 143 2.27 10.33 7.95
C ARG A 143 1.55 9.69 9.12
N THR A 144 2.28 9.45 10.20
CA THR A 144 1.66 9.08 11.49
C THR A 144 1.56 10.26 12.45
N SER A 145 2.43 11.27 12.29
CA SER A 145 2.39 12.51 13.07
C SER A 145 3.11 13.66 12.34
N THR A 146 2.62 14.89 12.51
CA THR A 146 3.30 16.11 12.03
C THR A 146 4.54 16.47 12.87
N LYS A 147 4.72 15.84 14.04
CA LYS A 147 5.95 15.99 14.84
C LYS A 147 7.12 15.19 14.27
N ALA A 148 6.83 14.08 13.57
CA ALA A 148 7.86 13.27 12.92
C ALA A 148 8.40 13.98 11.67
N LEU A 149 7.51 14.48 10.80
CA LEU A 149 7.84 15.27 9.62
C LEU A 149 6.75 16.33 9.36
N SER A 150 7.16 17.58 9.11
CA SER A 150 6.29 18.64 8.58
C SER A 150 5.77 18.32 7.17
N GLU A 151 4.93 19.21 6.60
CA GLU A 151 4.46 19.11 5.20
C GLU A 151 5.62 19.18 4.21
N GLU A 152 6.54 20.11 4.41
CA GLU A 152 7.71 20.29 3.56
C GLU A 152 8.72 19.15 3.76
N GLU A 153 8.88 18.68 5.00
CA GLU A 153 9.78 17.58 5.34
C GLU A 153 9.32 16.25 4.73
N ILE A 154 8.01 15.93 4.74
CA ILE A 154 7.52 14.67 4.14
C ILE A 154 7.69 14.66 2.61
N ILE A 155 7.47 15.80 1.94
CA ILE A 155 7.70 15.93 0.50
C ILE A 155 9.19 15.76 0.18
N ARG A 156 10.07 16.44 0.92
CA ARG A 156 11.52 16.31 0.74
C ARG A 156 12.00 14.88 1.01
N PHE A 157 11.46 14.23 2.04
CA PHE A 157 11.81 12.84 2.33
C PHE A 157 11.35 11.92 1.20
N ALA A 158 10.12 12.08 0.67
CA ALA A 158 9.65 11.32 -0.47
C ALA A 158 10.51 11.52 -1.74
N GLN A 159 11.05 12.73 -1.98
CA GLN A 159 12.02 12.98 -3.05
C GLN A 159 13.30 12.16 -2.88
N ASN A 160 13.83 12.11 -1.65
CA ASN A 160 15.04 11.34 -1.35
C ASN A 160 14.81 9.84 -1.51
N VAL A 161 13.64 9.35 -1.07
CA VAL A 161 13.22 7.95 -1.26
C VAL A 161 13.12 7.62 -2.75
N ALA A 162 12.44 8.45 -3.54
CA ALA A 162 12.33 8.30 -4.98
C ALA A 162 13.71 8.24 -5.66
N GLY A 163 14.60 9.17 -5.33
CA GLY A 163 15.97 9.19 -5.87
C GLY A 163 16.76 7.93 -5.55
N LYS A 164 16.61 7.39 -4.33
CA LYS A 164 17.26 6.14 -3.91
C LYS A 164 16.70 4.92 -4.67
N MET A 165 15.38 4.84 -4.84
CA MET A 165 14.73 3.76 -5.59
C MET A 165 15.16 3.71 -7.06
N GLN A 166 15.44 4.88 -7.65
CA GLN A 166 15.91 4.98 -9.04
C GLN A 166 17.42 4.71 -9.20
N GLY A 167 18.20 4.81 -8.12
CA GLY A 167 19.66 4.65 -8.13
C GLY A 167 20.19 3.25 -7.75
N GLY A 168 19.33 2.30 -7.37
CA GLY A 168 19.73 0.98 -6.87
C GLY A 168 19.87 -0.11 -7.95
N THR A 169 21.10 -0.54 -8.24
CA THR A 169 21.42 -1.71 -9.07
C THR A 169 21.00 -3.04 -8.41
N ARG A 170 20.33 -3.91 -9.19
CA ARG A 170 19.75 -5.25 -8.88
C ARG A 170 20.69 -6.32 -8.29
N SER A 171 20.10 -7.29 -7.57
CA SER A 171 20.48 -8.72 -7.61
C SER A 171 19.25 -9.66 -7.49
N VAL A 172 19.33 -10.85 -8.12
CA VAL A 172 18.27 -11.77 -8.65
C VAL A 172 18.21 -13.06 -7.77
N ALA A 173 17.11 -13.80 -7.56
CA ALA A 173 16.57 -14.83 -8.48
C ALA A 173 15.38 -15.64 -7.88
N SER A 174 14.43 -16.05 -8.73
CA SER A 174 13.40 -17.07 -8.47
C SER A 174 13.48 -18.15 -9.56
N THR A 175 13.30 -19.42 -9.20
CA THR A 175 13.25 -20.57 -10.14
C THR A 175 11.86 -21.26 -10.06
N PRO A 176 11.30 -21.84 -11.15
CA PRO A 176 9.94 -22.41 -11.16
C PRO A 176 9.82 -23.95 -11.36
N THR A 177 8.61 -24.46 -11.04
CA THR A 177 7.88 -25.66 -11.58
C THR A 177 8.23 -27.04 -10.94
N PRO A 178 7.33 -28.06 -10.73
CA PRO A 178 6.21 -28.46 -11.60
C PRO A 178 4.88 -29.03 -11.03
N THR A 179 3.92 -29.13 -11.96
CA THR A 179 2.54 -29.68 -11.96
C THR A 179 2.37 -31.17 -11.65
N GLN A 180 1.30 -31.54 -10.91
CA GLN A 180 0.39 -32.72 -11.05
C GLN A 180 -0.44 -32.86 -9.74
N LYS A 181 -1.65 -33.42 -9.61
CA LYS A 181 -2.71 -34.04 -10.44
C LYS A 181 -3.94 -34.17 -9.50
N ALA A 182 -5.16 -34.20 -10.03
CA ALA A 182 -6.40 -34.19 -9.25
C ALA A 182 -6.69 -35.48 -8.47
N THR A 183 -7.27 -35.32 -7.27
CA THR A 183 -8.04 -36.34 -6.55
C THR A 183 -9.24 -35.70 -5.84
N THR A 184 -10.36 -36.41 -5.90
CA THR A 184 -11.72 -36.07 -5.43
C THR A 184 -11.78 -35.52 -4.00
N GLU A 185 -12.32 -34.31 -3.86
CA GLU A 185 -12.34 -33.52 -2.63
C GLU A 185 -13.76 -33.46 -2.04
N VAL A 186 -13.89 -33.82 -0.75
CA VAL A 186 -15.04 -33.49 0.09
C VAL A 186 -15.19 -31.96 0.03
N SER A 187 -16.37 -31.44 -0.34
CA SER A 187 -16.50 -30.00 -0.64
C SER A 187 -16.09 -29.16 0.57
N LYS A 188 -14.97 -28.44 0.42
CA LYS A 188 -14.49 -27.48 1.40
C LYS A 188 -15.57 -26.42 1.65
N PRO A 189 -15.71 -25.89 2.87
CA PRO A 189 -16.60 -24.76 3.14
C PRO A 189 -16.29 -23.62 2.18
N GLN A 190 -17.32 -22.99 1.64
CA GLN A 190 -17.12 -21.77 0.86
C GLN A 190 -16.70 -20.67 1.84
N GLU A 191 -15.83 -19.75 1.43
CA GLU A 191 -15.29 -18.70 2.31
C GLU A 191 -16.35 -17.84 2.99
N THR A 192 -17.51 -17.67 2.33
CA THR A 192 -18.71 -17.08 2.91
C THR A 192 -19.20 -17.84 4.16
N ASP A 193 -19.10 -19.17 4.18
CA ASP A 193 -19.46 -20.01 5.33
C ASP A 193 -18.51 -19.77 6.51
N ILE A 194 -17.23 -19.48 6.22
CA ILE A 194 -16.22 -19.18 7.24
C ILE A 194 -16.51 -17.82 7.87
N ILE A 195 -16.85 -16.82 7.06
CA ILE A 195 -17.28 -15.49 7.54
C ILE A 195 -18.56 -15.59 8.36
N ASN A 196 -19.56 -16.31 7.84
CA ASN A 196 -20.83 -16.53 8.55
C ASN A 196 -20.62 -17.27 9.88
N SER A 197 -19.76 -18.30 9.88
CA SER A 197 -19.43 -19.05 11.10
C SER A 197 -18.69 -18.17 12.10
N PHE A 198 -17.74 -17.35 11.65
CA PHE A 198 -16.97 -16.44 12.51
C PHE A 198 -17.87 -15.46 13.25
N PHE A 199 -18.73 -14.74 12.54
CA PHE A 199 -19.67 -13.83 13.18
C PHE A 199 -20.80 -14.56 13.91
N GLY A 200 -21.18 -15.76 13.46
CA GLY A 200 -22.15 -16.62 14.13
C GLY A 200 -21.71 -17.01 15.54
N VAL A 201 -20.48 -17.50 15.71
CA VAL A 201 -19.97 -17.86 17.05
C VAL A 201 -19.79 -16.64 17.96
N ILE A 202 -19.54 -15.44 17.40
CA ILE A 202 -19.57 -14.19 18.18
C ILE A 202 -21.00 -13.89 18.65
N GLY A 203 -21.99 -13.97 17.75
CA GLY A 203 -23.41 -13.77 18.07
C GLY A 203 -23.98 -14.80 19.04
N GLU A 204 -23.42 -16.02 19.07
CA GLU A 204 -23.73 -17.08 20.04
C GLU A 204 -23.01 -16.93 21.39
N HIS A 205 -22.27 -15.83 21.59
CA HIS A 205 -21.46 -15.58 22.79
C HIS A 205 -20.36 -16.63 23.05
N ARG A 206 -19.71 -17.11 21.98
CA ARG A 206 -18.57 -18.05 22.03
C ARG A 206 -17.28 -17.38 21.53
N PRO A 207 -16.77 -16.34 22.23
CA PRO A 207 -15.65 -15.54 21.76
C PRO A 207 -14.33 -16.33 21.62
N SER A 208 -14.12 -17.39 22.42
CA SER A 208 -12.98 -18.29 22.27
C SER A 208 -12.93 -18.96 20.90
N ASP A 209 -14.11 -19.33 20.38
CA ASP A 209 -14.23 -20.05 19.12
C ASP A 209 -13.98 -19.08 17.97
N ALA A 210 -14.47 -17.84 18.07
CA ALA A 210 -14.15 -16.76 17.14
C ALA A 210 -12.64 -16.47 17.09
N VAL A 211 -11.97 -16.39 18.25
CA VAL A 211 -10.51 -16.19 18.34
C VAL A 211 -9.75 -17.32 17.64
N SER A 212 -10.22 -18.57 17.72
CA SER A 212 -9.57 -19.70 17.04
C SER A 212 -9.61 -19.63 15.49
N MET A 213 -10.57 -18.87 14.96
CA MET A 213 -10.76 -18.63 13.53
C MET A 213 -9.91 -17.47 13.00
N LEU A 214 -9.26 -16.70 13.89
CA LEU A 214 -8.30 -15.66 13.50
C LEU A 214 -6.98 -16.27 13.02
N ALA A 215 -6.35 -15.58 12.08
CA ALA A 215 -5.03 -15.93 11.57
C ALA A 215 -3.95 -15.74 12.66
N PRO A 216 -2.87 -16.54 12.67
CA PRO A 216 -1.89 -16.53 13.76
C PRO A 216 -1.25 -15.16 14.05
N ASP A 217 -1.09 -14.32 13.04
CA ASP A 217 -0.58 -12.96 13.14
C ASP A 217 -1.51 -12.02 13.93
N GLN A 218 -2.82 -12.29 13.93
CA GLN A 218 -3.82 -11.53 14.70
C GLN A 218 -3.86 -11.93 16.19
N ILE A 219 -3.27 -13.07 16.53
CA ILE A 219 -3.32 -13.70 17.87
C ILE A 219 -1.93 -14.16 18.32
N ALA A 220 -0.90 -13.39 17.97
CA ALA A 220 0.50 -13.73 18.18
C ALA A 220 0.87 -13.92 19.66
N SER A 221 0.14 -13.27 20.57
CA SER A 221 0.28 -13.43 22.02
C SER A 221 -1.06 -13.75 22.70
N ASP A 222 -1.00 -14.24 23.94
CA ASP A 222 -2.19 -14.43 24.76
C ASP A 222 -2.89 -13.11 25.12
N ALA A 223 -2.13 -12.01 25.15
CA ALA A 223 -2.69 -10.67 25.29
C ALA A 223 -3.57 -10.30 24.07
N ASP A 224 -3.12 -10.61 22.86
CA ASP A 224 -3.89 -10.35 21.63
C ASP A 224 -5.17 -11.21 21.58
N LYS A 225 -5.05 -12.50 21.93
CA LYS A 225 -6.22 -13.40 22.05
C LYS A 225 -7.24 -12.85 23.04
N GLN A 226 -6.77 -12.39 24.21
CA GLN A 226 -7.63 -11.85 25.25
C GLN A 226 -8.27 -10.53 24.79
N ALA A 227 -7.53 -9.65 24.13
CA ALA A 227 -8.06 -8.40 23.59
C ALA A 227 -9.20 -8.65 22.60
N TRP A 228 -9.00 -9.58 21.66
CA TRP A 228 -10.05 -10.00 20.72
C TRP A 228 -11.24 -10.64 21.44
N ALA A 229 -11.01 -11.56 22.37
CA ALA A 229 -12.10 -12.20 23.12
C ALA A 229 -12.95 -11.19 23.89
N VAL A 230 -12.32 -10.18 24.50
CA VAL A 230 -13.01 -9.09 25.20
C VAL A 230 -13.86 -8.28 24.22
N GLN A 231 -13.30 -7.91 23.05
CA GLN A 231 -14.04 -7.19 22.02
C GLN A 231 -15.23 -8.00 21.49
N PHE A 232 -15.04 -9.29 21.19
CA PHE A 232 -16.11 -10.16 20.70
C PHE A 232 -17.19 -10.43 21.77
N ASN A 233 -16.84 -10.40 23.06
CA ASN A 233 -17.83 -10.52 24.13
C ASN A 233 -18.63 -9.23 24.36
N ALA A 234 -18.25 -8.11 23.73
CA ALA A 234 -18.93 -6.82 23.88
C ALA A 234 -20.27 -6.75 23.13
N PHE A 235 -20.58 -7.72 22.27
CA PHE A 235 -21.86 -7.79 21.56
C PHE A 235 -22.94 -8.43 22.43
N SER A 236 -24.10 -7.77 22.49
CA SER A 236 -25.36 -8.34 22.96
C SER A 236 -26.01 -9.18 21.86
N THR A 237 -26.02 -8.67 20.63
CA THR A 237 -26.40 -9.42 19.43
C THR A 237 -25.46 -9.05 18.29
N LEU A 238 -25.17 -10.02 17.41
CA LEU A 238 -24.46 -9.78 16.17
C LEU A 238 -25.00 -10.71 15.10
N LYS A 239 -25.43 -10.15 13.97
CA LYS A 239 -26.02 -10.91 12.87
C LYS A 239 -25.43 -10.49 11.54
N VAL A 240 -25.05 -11.46 10.72
CA VAL A 240 -24.65 -11.22 9.32
C VAL A 240 -25.89 -10.97 8.48
N MET A 241 -25.90 -9.84 7.78
CA MET A 241 -26.97 -9.42 6.87
C MET A 241 -26.60 -9.70 5.41
N SER A 242 -25.36 -9.39 5.01
CA SER A 242 -24.83 -9.74 3.70
C SER A 242 -23.32 -9.97 3.74
N VAL A 243 -22.84 -10.83 2.83
CA VAL A 243 -21.42 -11.07 2.55
C VAL A 243 -21.24 -10.94 1.04
N GLU A 244 -20.47 -9.95 0.63
CA GLU A 244 -20.22 -9.63 -0.78
C GLU A 244 -18.71 -9.75 -1.04
N PRO A 245 -18.28 -10.47 -2.08
CA PRO A 245 -16.90 -10.38 -2.55
C PRO A 245 -16.52 -8.92 -2.78
N ALA A 246 -15.34 -8.52 -2.33
CA ALA A 246 -14.87 -7.17 -2.50
C ALA A 246 -13.42 -7.16 -2.97
N LEU A 247 -13.07 -6.17 -3.81
CA LEU A 247 -11.73 -6.07 -4.40
C LEU A 247 -11.28 -7.38 -5.07
N GLN A 248 -12.16 -8.03 -5.85
CA GLN A 248 -11.88 -9.34 -6.45
C GLN A 248 -10.68 -9.37 -7.39
N ASP A 249 -10.28 -8.20 -7.89
CA ASP A 249 -9.09 -8.00 -8.70
C ASP A 249 -7.79 -8.02 -7.88
N THR A 250 -7.85 -7.87 -6.55
CA THR A 250 -6.72 -8.00 -5.62
C THR A 250 -6.61 -9.40 -5.01
N TRP A 251 -7.59 -10.26 -5.29
CA TRP A 251 -7.62 -11.63 -4.78
C TRP A 251 -6.42 -12.43 -5.27
N THR A 252 -5.88 -13.24 -4.38
CA THR A 252 -4.86 -14.24 -4.67
C THR A 252 -5.35 -15.60 -4.20
N ASP A 253 -4.74 -16.69 -4.68
CA ASP A 253 -5.06 -18.06 -4.25
C ASP A 253 -4.99 -18.28 -2.72
N THR A 254 -4.40 -17.33 -1.99
CA THR A 254 -4.19 -17.39 -0.55
C THR A 254 -4.77 -16.21 0.22
N GLN A 255 -5.38 -15.22 -0.44
CA GLN A 255 -5.90 -14.04 0.24
C GLN A 255 -7.08 -13.45 -0.54
N HIS A 256 -8.23 -13.34 0.12
CA HIS A 256 -9.45 -12.76 -0.42
C HIS A 256 -10.04 -11.74 0.54
N GLU A 257 -10.86 -10.83 0.02
CA GLU A 257 -11.51 -9.79 0.82
C GLU A 257 -13.00 -9.74 0.55
N TYR A 258 -13.76 -9.49 1.62
CA TYR A 258 -15.21 -9.44 1.59
C TYR A 258 -15.72 -8.21 2.30
N LYS A 259 -16.72 -7.58 1.72
CA LYS A 259 -17.55 -6.58 2.39
C LYS A 259 -18.66 -7.31 3.12
N VAL A 260 -18.74 -7.11 4.43
CA VAL A 260 -19.74 -7.74 5.28
C VAL A 260 -20.60 -6.67 5.92
N THR A 261 -21.92 -6.81 5.75
CA THR A 261 -22.91 -5.96 6.40
C THR A 261 -23.45 -6.71 7.61
N LEU A 262 -23.39 -6.09 8.78
CA LEU A 262 -23.74 -6.67 10.08
C LEU A 262 -24.82 -5.83 10.73
N ASP A 263 -25.73 -6.48 11.46
CA ASP A 263 -26.61 -5.81 12.43
C ASP A 263 -26.11 -6.16 13.84
N ALA A 264 -25.74 -5.14 14.61
CA ALA A 264 -25.09 -5.29 15.91
C ALA A 264 -25.85 -4.55 16.99
N THR A 265 -25.98 -5.18 18.16
CA THR A 265 -26.34 -4.48 19.40
C THR A 265 -25.22 -4.69 20.40
N MET A 266 -24.65 -3.61 20.89
CA MET A 266 -23.55 -3.64 21.86
C MET A 266 -24.09 -3.71 23.29
N LYS A 267 -23.34 -4.36 24.18
CA LYS A 267 -23.65 -4.35 25.61
C LYS A 267 -23.40 -2.95 26.20
N PRO A 268 -24.26 -2.42 27.08
CA PRO A 268 -24.12 -1.07 27.63
C PRO A 268 -22.77 -0.82 28.31
N GLU A 269 -22.21 -1.82 29.01
CA GLU A 269 -20.91 -1.71 29.68
C GLU A 269 -19.75 -1.44 28.72
N ALA A 270 -19.86 -1.85 27.46
CA ALA A 270 -18.84 -1.62 26.44
C ALA A 270 -18.71 -0.14 26.03
N ALA A 271 -19.69 0.71 26.39
CA ALA A 271 -19.59 2.16 26.19
C ALA A 271 -18.43 2.79 26.97
N SER A 272 -18.01 2.14 28.07
CA SER A 272 -16.96 2.62 28.97
C SER A 272 -15.55 2.10 28.64
N ALA A 273 -15.41 1.28 27.59
CA ALA A 273 -14.11 0.81 27.12
C ALA A 273 -13.22 1.99 26.64
N PRO A 274 -11.88 1.83 26.61
CA PRO A 274 -10.97 2.90 26.16
C PRO A 274 -11.32 3.47 24.78
N ILE A 275 -11.84 2.62 23.90
CA ILE A 275 -12.56 3.02 22.68
C ILE A 275 -14.02 2.60 22.89
N PRO A 276 -14.97 3.56 22.99
CA PRO A 276 -16.38 3.23 23.17
C PRO A 276 -16.85 2.22 22.13
N TYR A 277 -17.44 1.12 22.61
CA TYR A 277 -17.92 0.01 21.78
C TYR A 277 -16.86 -0.59 20.84
N TYR A 278 -15.58 -0.35 21.08
CA TYR A 278 -14.48 -0.80 20.23
C TYR A 278 -14.66 -0.40 18.74
N GLY A 279 -15.28 0.76 18.49
CA GLY A 279 -15.52 1.28 17.14
C GLY A 279 -16.74 0.66 16.42
N TRP A 280 -17.62 -0.02 17.15
CA TRP A 280 -18.90 -0.53 16.64
C TRP A 280 -20.06 0.38 17.01
N ASP A 281 -21.04 0.49 16.12
CA ASP A 281 -22.28 1.20 16.38
C ASP A 281 -23.43 0.21 16.65
N ASN A 282 -24.47 0.66 17.35
CA ASN A 282 -25.73 -0.09 17.40
C ASN A 282 -26.45 0.03 16.04
N GLY A 283 -27.00 -1.07 15.55
CA GLY A 283 -27.64 -1.19 14.24
C GLY A 283 -26.66 -1.64 13.15
N THR A 284 -26.80 -1.08 11.96
CA THR A 284 -26.06 -1.54 10.77
C THR A 284 -24.60 -1.10 10.77
N ASN A 285 -23.69 -2.06 10.62
CA ASN A 285 -22.25 -1.86 10.49
C ASN A 285 -21.75 -2.48 9.19
N ILE A 286 -20.81 -1.81 8.52
CA ILE A 286 -20.07 -2.38 7.39
C ILE A 286 -18.64 -2.67 7.86
N ARG A 287 -18.15 -3.86 7.53
CA ARG A 287 -16.77 -4.28 7.77
C ARG A 287 -16.15 -4.92 6.54
N TRP A 288 -14.86 -4.72 6.40
CA TRP A 288 -14.04 -5.36 5.38
C TRP A 288 -13.28 -6.49 6.05
N ILE A 289 -13.55 -7.70 5.60
CA ILE A 289 -13.07 -8.94 6.18
C ILE A 289 -12.06 -9.54 5.24
N MET A 290 -10.83 -9.58 5.72
CA MET A 290 -9.74 -10.20 4.99
C MET A 290 -9.63 -11.65 5.42
N LEU A 291 -9.65 -12.55 4.45
CA LEU A 291 -9.35 -13.95 4.62
C LEU A 291 -7.95 -14.23 4.10
N VAL A 292 -7.17 -15.00 4.87
CA VAL A 292 -5.89 -15.54 4.45
C VAL A 292 -5.89 -17.04 4.59
N LYS A 293 -5.24 -17.72 3.65
CA LYS A 293 -5.08 -19.17 3.67
C LYS A 293 -3.88 -19.55 4.53
N VAL A 294 -4.13 -20.31 5.60
CA VAL A 294 -3.13 -20.85 6.53
C VAL A 294 -3.13 -22.37 6.38
N GLY A 295 -2.18 -22.89 5.61
CA GLY A 295 -2.20 -24.28 5.15
C GLY A 295 -3.36 -24.50 4.17
N ASP A 296 -4.27 -25.41 4.49
CA ASP A 296 -5.46 -25.70 3.67
C ASP A 296 -6.75 -25.00 4.16
N LEU A 297 -6.65 -24.17 5.20
CA LEU A 297 -7.80 -23.52 5.83
C LEU A 297 -7.74 -22.00 5.62
N TRP A 298 -8.88 -21.40 5.33
CA TRP A 298 -9.04 -19.94 5.35
C TRP A 298 -9.30 -19.46 6.78
N LYS A 299 -8.67 -18.34 7.14
CA LYS A 299 -8.77 -17.71 8.46
C LYS A 299 -8.97 -16.20 8.31
N ILE A 300 -9.58 -15.59 9.32
CA ILE A 300 -9.81 -14.15 9.39
C ILE A 300 -8.48 -13.46 9.74
N SER A 301 -7.92 -12.68 8.83
CA SER A 301 -6.67 -11.93 9.03
C SER A 301 -6.89 -10.43 9.24
N GLY A 302 -8.11 -9.94 9.12
CA GLY A 302 -8.40 -8.53 9.33
C GLY A 302 -9.89 -8.24 9.41
N ILE A 303 -10.23 -7.25 10.25
CA ILE A 303 -11.58 -6.69 10.40
C ILE A 303 -11.42 -5.17 10.41
N ALA A 304 -11.77 -4.52 9.29
CA ALA A 304 -11.58 -3.08 9.14
C ALA A 304 -12.92 -2.36 8.91
N THR A 305 -12.96 -1.07 9.25
CA THR A 305 -14.12 -0.18 8.99
C THR A 305 -14.12 0.38 7.56
N GLY A 306 -13.01 0.24 6.84
CA GLY A 306 -12.83 0.62 5.44
C GLY A 306 -11.90 -0.37 4.72
N PRO A 307 -11.87 -0.36 3.38
CA PRO A 307 -10.87 -1.10 2.61
C PRO A 307 -9.47 -0.49 2.78
#